data_AF-A0A432Z8E6-F1
#
_entry.id   AF-A0A432Z8E6-F1
#
_cell.length_a   1.000
_cell.length_b   1.000
_cell.length_c   1.000
_cell.angle_alpha   90.00
_cell.angle_beta   90.00
_cell.angle_gamma   90.00
#
_symmetry.space_group_name_H-M   'P 1'
#
loop_
_entity.id
_entity.type
_entity.pdbx_description
1 polymer ?
#
loop_
_entity_poly.entity_id
_entity_poly.type
_entity_poly.pdbx_seq_one_letter_code
_entity_poly.pdbx_strand_id
1 'polypeptide(L)'
;MTIIKVTFLNAEEPTVILGEEASSDIAVRELPHDPVDQNIFIRKEFTSSEIKNWKVEKIDTIQDTQNATIECEITLSPLQYLPKSISEKHSSNGSKLVRGRLLECDFGYFSQDISLGNQPSTTISNFNSKLPYEMVKRRLVVVLSNKEDPALVVPISKGNKAKDHRTVVGITSLPPDLVTFNNPRCFAKTAAISYVSGHRLFPVRFNTDEGRRQYDYRVEKKLSNDDVVNIKKAVFTAVGGDNILRSIESKDEQIDALNGEITIKNNRIKCLNAKNAELWEMLEEYTK
;
A
#
# COMPACT_ATOMS: atom_id res chain seq x y z
N MET A 1 -11.26 -24.83 35.08
CA MET A 1 -10.10 -24.00 34.72
C MET A 1 -9.87 -24.19 33.24
N THR A 2 -9.99 -23.14 32.44
CA THR A 2 -9.85 -23.28 30.99
C THR A 2 -8.37 -23.34 30.63
N ILE A 3 -7.99 -24.30 29.79
CA ILE A 3 -6.63 -24.44 29.26
C ILE A 3 -6.68 -24.29 27.75
N ILE A 4 -5.89 -23.37 27.21
CA ILE A 4 -5.75 -23.18 25.77
C ILE A 4 -4.32 -23.50 25.38
N LYS A 5 -4.13 -24.50 24.52
CA LYS A 5 -2.84 -24.93 24.00
C LYS A 5 -2.75 -24.60 22.52
N VAL A 6 -1.68 -23.94 22.11
CA VAL A 6 -1.37 -23.62 20.71
C VAL A 6 -0.06 -24.30 20.33
N THR A 7 -0.11 -25.21 19.36
CA THR A 7 1.04 -25.93 18.82
C THR A 7 1.38 -25.37 17.45
N PHE A 8 2.65 -25.03 17.23
CA PHE A 8 3.14 -24.55 15.94
C PHE A 8 3.88 -25.68 15.22
N LEU A 9 3.51 -25.95 13.97
CA LEU A 9 4.03 -27.04 13.14
C LEU A 9 4.72 -26.48 11.90
N ASN A 10 5.83 -27.07 11.47
CA ASN A 10 6.41 -26.81 10.16
C ASN A 10 5.66 -27.63 9.09
N ALA A 11 5.31 -26.98 7.98
CA ALA A 11 4.61 -27.58 6.85
C ALA A 11 5.48 -28.54 6.01
N GLU A 12 6.81 -28.54 6.20
CA GLU A 12 7.72 -29.50 5.56
C GLU A 12 7.44 -30.94 6.03
N GLU A 13 7.64 -31.92 5.14
CA GLU A 13 7.51 -33.34 5.47
C GLU A 13 8.88 -33.92 5.89
N PRO A 14 8.99 -34.61 7.05
CA PRO A 14 7.94 -34.88 8.03
C PRO A 14 7.57 -33.63 8.87
N THR A 15 6.30 -33.51 9.27
CA THR A 15 5.83 -32.39 10.10
C THR A 15 6.61 -32.32 11.41
N VAL A 16 7.30 -31.20 11.64
CA VAL A 16 8.11 -30.95 12.85
C VAL A 16 7.40 -29.95 13.75
N ILE A 17 7.31 -30.25 15.05
CA ILE A 17 6.83 -29.28 16.05
C ILE A 17 7.88 -28.19 16.23
N LEU A 18 7.51 -26.94 15.93
CA LEU A 18 8.36 -25.76 16.09
C LEU A 18 8.35 -25.26 17.54
N GLY A 19 7.20 -25.32 18.20
CA GLY A 19 7.03 -24.91 19.60
C GLY A 19 5.57 -24.95 20.06
N GLU A 20 5.35 -24.74 21.36
CA GLU A 20 4.03 -24.77 21.99
C GLU A 20 3.83 -23.56 22.92
N GLU A 21 2.61 -23.07 23.00
CA GLU A 21 2.17 -22.07 23.96
C GLU A 21 0.96 -22.60 24.74
N ALA A 22 1.04 -22.56 26.08
CA ALA A 22 -0.07 -22.91 26.94
C ALA A 22 -0.52 -21.67 27.73
N SER A 23 -1.81 -21.45 27.80
CA SER A 23 -2.45 -20.42 28.61
C SER A 23 -3.46 -21.07 29.54
N SER A 24 -3.38 -20.75 30.82
CA SER A 24 -4.28 -21.27 31.86
C SER A 24 -5.06 -20.14 32.50
N ASP A 25 -6.34 -20.36 32.77
CA ASP A 25 -7.25 -19.36 33.37
C ASP A 25 -7.50 -18.13 32.48
N ILE A 26 -7.29 -18.29 31.17
CA ILE A 26 -7.64 -17.30 30.14
C ILE A 26 -8.78 -17.89 29.30
N ALA A 27 -9.93 -17.22 29.29
CA ALA A 27 -11.15 -17.72 28.64
C ALA A 27 -11.17 -17.50 27.12
N VAL A 28 -10.35 -16.59 26.60
CA VAL A 28 -10.33 -16.18 25.19
C VAL A 28 -8.90 -16.11 24.68
N ARG A 29 -8.64 -16.73 23.54
CA ARG A 29 -7.36 -16.60 22.83
C ARG A 29 -7.59 -16.03 21.44
N GLU A 30 -6.82 -14.99 21.13
CA GLU A 30 -6.79 -14.39 19.81
C GLU A 30 -5.88 -15.20 18.89
N LEU A 31 -6.41 -15.69 17.77
CA LEU A 31 -5.65 -16.36 16.71
C LEU A 31 -5.70 -15.59 15.39
N PRO A 32 -4.70 -15.75 14.52
CA PRO A 32 -4.79 -15.25 13.15
C PRO A 32 -6.01 -15.82 12.43
N HIS A 33 -6.68 -15.00 11.63
CA HIS A 33 -7.85 -15.38 10.86
C HIS A 33 -7.88 -14.63 9.53
N ASP A 34 -8.19 -15.33 8.45
CA ASP A 34 -8.50 -14.71 7.16
C ASP A 34 -9.75 -15.38 6.61
N PRO A 35 -10.90 -14.70 6.59
CA PRO A 35 -12.15 -15.30 6.11
C PRO A 35 -12.13 -15.62 4.61
N VAL A 36 -11.11 -15.14 3.88
CA VAL A 36 -10.92 -15.37 2.44
C VAL A 36 -9.62 -16.17 2.16
N ASP A 37 -9.00 -16.66 3.23
CA ASP A 37 -8.00 -17.74 3.30
C ASP A 37 -6.93 -17.76 2.21
N GLN A 38 -6.10 -16.72 2.05
CA GLN A 38 -4.93 -16.88 1.14
C GLN A 38 -3.59 -16.26 1.53
N ASN A 39 -3.44 -15.35 2.50
CA ASN A 39 -2.12 -14.72 2.72
C ASN A 39 -1.91 -14.17 4.14
N ILE A 40 -2.03 -15.03 5.16
CA ILE A 40 -1.66 -14.67 6.53
C ILE A 40 -0.15 -14.87 6.70
N PHE A 41 0.52 -13.82 7.18
CA PHE A 41 1.93 -13.85 7.55
C PHE A 41 2.07 -13.49 9.01
N ILE A 42 2.81 -14.30 9.76
CA ILE A 42 3.11 -14.04 11.17
C ILE A 42 4.61 -13.93 11.37
N ARG A 43 5.00 -13.15 12.39
CA ARG A 43 6.36 -13.13 12.90
C ARG A 43 6.39 -13.89 14.22
N LYS A 44 7.16 -14.97 14.28
CA LYS A 44 7.34 -15.82 15.47
C LYS A 44 8.78 -16.31 15.47
N GLU A 45 9.46 -16.16 16.59
CA GLU A 45 10.84 -16.63 16.76
C GLU A 45 10.79 -17.93 17.58
N PHE A 46 11.26 -19.03 16.99
CA PHE A 46 11.34 -20.33 17.65
C PHE A 46 12.80 -20.62 17.98
N THR A 47 13.07 -21.22 19.15
CA THR A 47 14.45 -21.60 19.52
C THR A 47 15.03 -22.68 18.59
N SER A 48 14.17 -23.45 17.93
CA SER A 48 14.49 -24.50 16.98
C SER A 48 14.75 -24.00 15.55
N SER A 49 14.55 -22.71 15.26
CA SER A 49 14.65 -22.17 13.89
C SER A 49 15.23 -20.75 13.84
N GLU A 50 16.13 -20.50 12.89
CA GLU A 50 16.59 -19.13 12.60
C GLU A 50 15.53 -18.29 11.85
N ILE A 51 14.45 -18.94 11.38
CA ILE A 51 13.40 -18.32 10.59
C ILE A 51 12.42 -17.61 11.52
N LYS A 52 12.18 -16.33 11.22
CA LYS A 52 11.33 -15.45 12.04
C LYS A 52 9.98 -15.14 11.41
N ASN A 53 9.87 -15.31 10.10
CA ASN A 53 8.68 -14.94 9.33
C ASN A 53 8.09 -16.18 8.68
N TRP A 54 6.79 -16.37 8.87
CA TRP A 54 6.09 -17.59 8.53
C TRP A 54 4.82 -17.27 7.77
N LYS A 55 4.50 -18.08 6.76
CA LYS A 55 3.19 -18.08 6.14
C LYS A 55 2.35 -19.09 6.89
N VAL A 56 1.19 -18.66 7.34
CA VAL A 56 0.22 -19.59 7.94
C VAL A 56 -0.45 -20.33 6.79
N GLU A 57 -0.26 -21.64 6.76
CA GLU A 57 -0.88 -22.53 5.75
C GLU A 57 -2.23 -23.05 6.24
N LYS A 58 -2.33 -23.33 7.55
CA LYS A 58 -3.54 -23.90 8.13
C LYS A 58 -3.64 -23.59 9.62
N ILE A 59 -4.86 -23.44 10.12
CA ILE A 59 -5.18 -23.35 11.54
C ILE A 59 -6.30 -24.36 11.82
N ASP A 60 -5.99 -25.38 12.61
CA ASP A 60 -6.95 -26.35 13.11
C ASP A 60 -7.27 -26.05 14.58
N THR A 61 -8.51 -26.26 14.99
CA THR A 61 -8.96 -26.02 16.37
C THR A 61 -9.87 -27.14 16.82
N ILE A 62 -9.54 -27.76 17.95
CA ILE A 62 -10.29 -28.81 18.61
C ILE A 62 -10.70 -28.30 19.99
N GLN A 63 -11.99 -28.41 20.32
CA GLN A 63 -12.52 -27.99 21.62
C GLN A 63 -13.02 -29.21 22.40
N ASP A 64 -12.55 -29.36 23.63
CA ASP A 64 -13.06 -30.34 24.59
C ASP A 64 -13.80 -29.61 25.72
N THR A 65 -15.12 -29.66 25.63
CA THR A 65 -16.01 -29.02 26.62
C THR A 65 -16.03 -29.73 27.96
N GLN A 66 -15.68 -31.02 28.03
CA GLN A 66 -15.68 -31.79 29.28
C GLN A 66 -14.46 -31.44 30.13
N ASN A 67 -13.30 -31.32 29.49
CA ASN A 67 -12.04 -30.98 30.16
C ASN A 67 -11.75 -29.47 30.18
N ALA A 68 -12.63 -28.66 29.58
CA ALA A 68 -12.46 -27.22 29.40
C ALA A 68 -11.13 -26.87 28.70
N THR A 69 -10.77 -27.65 27.69
CA THR A 69 -9.53 -27.46 26.92
C THR A 69 -9.80 -27.07 25.47
N ILE A 70 -8.93 -26.23 24.92
CA ILE A 70 -8.91 -25.87 23.50
C ILE A 70 -7.52 -26.15 22.99
N GLU A 71 -7.43 -26.98 21.96
CA GLU A 71 -6.18 -27.31 21.28
C GLU A 71 -6.20 -26.69 19.88
N CYS A 72 -5.18 -25.89 19.58
CA CYS A 72 -5.03 -25.20 18.31
C CYS A 72 -3.72 -25.64 17.67
N GLU A 73 -3.78 -26.07 16.41
CA GLU A 73 -2.59 -26.40 15.62
C GLU A 73 -2.44 -25.40 14.49
N ILE A 74 -1.28 -24.75 14.41
CA ILE A 74 -0.97 -23.76 13.38
C ILE A 74 0.17 -24.32 12.52
N THR A 75 -0.16 -24.64 11.27
CA THR A 75 0.81 -25.13 10.29
C THR A 75 1.44 -23.94 9.56
N LEU A 76 2.77 -23.88 9.60
CA LEU A 76 3.57 -22.78 9.12
C LEU A 76 4.52 -23.24 8.02
N SER A 77 4.59 -22.50 6.92
CA SER A 77 5.66 -22.65 5.95
C SER A 77 6.69 -21.53 6.13
N PRO A 78 8.00 -21.84 6.05
CA PRO A 78 9.03 -20.84 6.17
C PRO A 78 8.96 -19.84 5.00
N LEU A 79 8.94 -18.54 5.30
CA LEU A 79 9.30 -17.56 4.27
C LEU A 79 10.83 -17.50 4.16
N GLN A 80 11.39 -18.28 3.23
CA GLN A 80 12.79 -18.13 2.81
C GLN A 80 13.08 -16.76 2.17
N TYR A 81 12.05 -16.06 1.71
CA TYR A 81 12.20 -14.78 1.04
C TYR A 81 12.40 -13.64 2.04
N LEU A 82 13.67 -13.36 2.36
CA LEU A 82 14.09 -12.26 3.23
C LEU A 82 14.61 -11.06 2.41
N PRO A 83 13.76 -10.24 1.77
CA PRO A 83 14.12 -8.84 1.73
C PRO A 83 13.93 -8.29 3.14
N LYS A 84 15.04 -7.86 3.75
CA LYS A 84 14.96 -6.95 4.90
C LYS A 84 13.97 -5.84 4.55
N SER A 85 13.09 -5.51 5.49
CA SER A 85 12.18 -4.38 5.30
C SER A 85 12.97 -3.12 4.95
N ILE A 86 12.31 -2.13 4.34
CA ILE A 86 12.99 -0.89 3.94
C ILE A 86 13.70 -0.25 5.15
N SER A 87 13.11 -0.33 6.35
CA SER A 87 13.66 0.23 7.59
C SER A 87 14.74 -0.64 8.26
N GLU A 88 14.75 -1.96 8.09
CA GLU A 88 15.80 -2.83 8.66
C GLU A 88 17.15 -2.73 7.94
N LYS A 89 17.17 -2.20 6.72
CA LYS A 89 18.38 -2.19 5.89
C LYS A 89 19.26 -0.95 6.12
N HIS A 90 18.72 0.19 6.61
CA HIS A 90 19.46 1.45 6.60
C HIS A 90 19.10 2.43 7.74
N SER A 91 20.10 3.13 8.26
CA SER A 91 19.96 4.21 9.26
C SER A 91 19.37 5.52 8.70
N SER A 92 19.04 5.59 7.41
CA SER A 92 18.30 6.72 6.80
C SER A 92 17.29 6.22 5.75
N ASN A 93 16.03 6.03 6.18
CA ASN A 93 14.94 5.46 5.36
C ASN A 93 14.53 6.33 4.16
N GLY A 94 14.92 7.61 4.17
CA GLY A 94 14.46 8.60 3.20
C GLY A 94 14.84 8.32 1.74
N SER A 95 16.00 7.72 1.46
CA SER A 95 16.43 7.45 0.06
C SER A 95 15.57 6.40 -0.65
N LYS A 96 14.87 5.55 0.11
CA LYS A 96 14.06 4.44 -0.42
C LYS A 96 12.56 4.71 -0.40
N LEU A 97 12.05 5.55 0.50
CA LEU A 97 10.63 5.93 0.55
C LEU A 97 10.37 7.12 -0.38
N VAL A 98 10.63 6.94 -1.67
CA VAL A 98 10.50 8.01 -2.68
C VAL A 98 9.14 7.92 -3.35
N ARG A 99 8.54 9.08 -3.60
CA ARG A 99 7.29 9.23 -4.35
C ARG A 99 7.29 8.41 -5.65
N GLY A 100 6.17 7.75 -5.91
CA GLY A 100 5.91 6.93 -7.09
C GLY A 100 6.48 5.52 -7.05
N ARG A 101 7.28 5.20 -6.03
CA ARG A 101 7.93 3.90 -5.90
C ARG A 101 6.97 2.80 -5.52
N LEU A 102 7.17 1.64 -6.15
CA LEU A 102 6.40 0.43 -5.92
C LEU A 102 7.08 -0.41 -4.85
N LEU A 103 6.29 -0.87 -3.88
CA LEU A 103 6.72 -1.71 -2.76
C LEU A 103 5.65 -2.76 -2.47
N GLU A 104 6.04 -3.88 -1.87
CA GLU A 104 5.09 -4.76 -1.20
C GLU A 104 4.90 -4.25 0.24
N CYS A 105 3.65 -4.01 0.64
CA CYS A 105 3.29 -3.63 2.00
C CYS A 105 2.56 -4.78 2.67
N ASP A 106 3.00 -5.15 3.87
CA ASP A 106 2.29 -6.09 4.73
C ASP A 106 1.32 -5.35 5.64
N PHE A 107 0.03 -5.34 5.29
CA PHE A 107 -1.02 -4.76 6.13
C PHE A 107 -1.47 -5.69 7.27
N GLY A 108 -0.81 -6.83 7.48
CA GLY A 108 -1.09 -7.81 8.53
C GLY A 108 -2.37 -8.60 8.26
N TYR A 109 -2.93 -9.21 9.29
CA TYR A 109 -4.10 -10.10 9.20
C TYR A 109 -5.24 -9.64 10.13
N PHE A 110 -6.44 -10.22 9.97
CA PHE A 110 -7.52 -10.14 10.96
C PHE A 110 -7.30 -11.18 12.03
N SER A 111 -7.83 -10.95 13.21
CA SER A 111 -7.81 -11.92 14.29
C SER A 111 -9.20 -12.43 14.61
N GLN A 112 -9.24 -13.64 15.19
CA GLN A 112 -10.46 -14.27 15.66
C GLN A 112 -10.28 -14.70 17.10
N ASP A 113 -11.28 -14.41 17.91
CA ASP A 113 -11.31 -14.75 19.32
C ASP A 113 -11.93 -16.14 19.48
N ILE A 114 -11.14 -17.08 20.00
CA ILE A 114 -11.58 -18.45 20.27
C ILE A 114 -11.86 -18.59 21.76
N SER A 115 -13.03 -19.15 22.08
CA SER A 115 -13.48 -19.42 23.45
C SER A 115 -14.23 -20.75 23.50
N LEU A 116 -14.28 -21.34 24.70
CA LEU A 116 -14.84 -22.68 24.90
C LEU A 116 -16.38 -22.66 24.71
N GLY A 117 -16.91 -23.52 23.84
CA GLY A 117 -18.35 -23.71 23.69
C GLY A 117 -19.12 -22.58 23.00
N ASN A 118 -18.45 -21.47 22.67
CA ASN A 118 -19.01 -20.38 21.89
C ASN A 118 -18.53 -20.46 20.44
N GLN A 119 -19.34 -19.95 19.52
CA GLN A 119 -18.85 -19.72 18.17
C GLN A 119 -17.70 -18.72 18.21
N PRO A 120 -16.62 -18.96 17.46
CA PRO A 120 -15.52 -18.01 17.35
C PRO A 120 -16.02 -16.62 16.99
N SER A 121 -15.70 -15.64 17.84
CA SER A 121 -16.12 -14.26 17.61
C SER A 121 -15.20 -13.64 16.56
N THR A 122 -15.78 -13.19 15.45
CA THR A 122 -15.02 -12.47 14.42
C THR A 122 -14.76 -11.03 14.87
N THR A 123 -13.69 -10.44 14.33
CA THR A 123 -13.14 -9.11 14.65
C THR A 123 -14.17 -7.97 14.70
N ILE A 124 -15.35 -8.13 14.05
CA ILE A 124 -16.43 -7.13 13.97
C ILE A 124 -16.92 -6.70 15.37
N SER A 125 -16.85 -7.55 16.40
CA SER A 125 -17.30 -7.27 17.76
C SER A 125 -16.22 -6.74 18.71
N ASN A 126 -14.94 -6.75 18.29
CA ASN A 126 -13.80 -6.40 19.13
C ASN A 126 -13.12 -5.12 18.59
N PHE A 127 -13.41 -3.97 19.22
CA PHE A 127 -12.89 -2.66 18.81
C PHE A 127 -11.38 -2.50 19.01
N ASN A 128 -10.72 -3.41 19.74
CA ASN A 128 -9.27 -3.37 19.96
C ASN A 128 -8.48 -4.01 18.82
N SER A 129 -9.15 -4.75 17.95
CA SER A 129 -8.56 -5.40 16.78
C SER A 129 -8.97 -4.68 15.49
N LYS A 130 -8.42 -5.14 14.36
CA LYS A 130 -8.59 -4.43 13.08
C LYS A 130 -10.03 -4.40 12.63
N LEU A 131 -10.48 -3.23 12.22
CA LEU A 131 -11.86 -3.07 11.79
C LEU A 131 -12.11 -3.74 10.43
N PRO A 132 -13.34 -4.24 10.15
CA PRO A 132 -13.66 -5.04 8.97
C PRO A 132 -13.39 -4.40 7.60
N TYR A 133 -13.11 -3.09 7.57
CA TYR A 133 -12.80 -2.33 6.36
C TYR A 133 -11.32 -1.97 6.22
N GLU A 134 -10.50 -2.32 7.20
CA GLU A 134 -9.06 -2.15 7.12
C GLU A 134 -8.44 -3.12 6.11
N MET A 135 -7.37 -2.66 5.46
CA MET A 135 -6.58 -3.55 4.62
C MET A 135 -5.86 -4.56 5.52
N VAL A 136 -5.98 -5.85 5.19
CA VAL A 136 -5.39 -6.95 5.95
C VAL A 136 -4.88 -8.04 5.00
N LYS A 137 -3.72 -7.76 4.39
CA LYS A 137 -2.90 -8.72 3.64
C LYS A 137 -1.70 -8.00 3.06
N ARG A 138 -0.75 -8.78 2.55
CA ARG A 138 0.32 -8.22 1.72
C ARG A 138 -0.22 -7.74 0.37
N ARG A 139 0.10 -6.51 -0.01
CA ARG A 139 -0.31 -5.89 -1.29
C ARG A 139 0.84 -5.14 -1.92
N LEU A 140 0.84 -5.06 -3.24
CA LEU A 140 1.62 -4.05 -3.93
C LEU A 140 1.03 -2.67 -3.58
N VAL A 141 1.90 -1.71 -3.29
CA VAL A 141 1.54 -0.33 -2.98
C VAL A 141 2.42 0.62 -3.78
N VAL A 142 1.91 1.84 -3.99
CA VAL A 142 2.71 2.98 -4.43
C VAL A 142 2.93 3.94 -3.26
N VAL A 143 4.15 4.42 -3.11
CA VAL A 143 4.51 5.44 -2.11
C VAL A 143 4.14 6.83 -2.64
N LEU A 144 3.40 7.61 -1.85
CA LEU A 144 3.01 8.99 -2.18
C LEU A 144 3.77 10.05 -1.38
N SER A 145 4.23 9.70 -0.16
CA SER A 145 5.08 10.57 0.65
C SER A 145 6.48 10.71 0.03
N ASN A 146 7.25 11.66 0.54
CA ASN A 146 8.59 11.94 0.05
C ASN A 146 9.62 11.82 1.16
N LYS A 147 10.32 10.68 1.20
CA LYS A 147 11.41 10.39 2.12
C LYS A 147 11.00 10.34 3.60
N GLU A 148 9.74 10.00 3.88
CA GLU A 148 9.16 9.96 5.23
C GLU A 148 8.84 8.53 5.69
N ASP A 149 9.05 8.27 6.98
CA ASP A 149 8.64 7.06 7.72
C ASP A 149 7.86 7.52 8.96
N PRO A 150 6.57 7.16 9.12
CA PRO A 150 5.77 6.28 8.28
C PRO A 150 5.53 6.84 6.87
N ALA A 151 5.53 5.94 5.88
CA ALA A 151 5.26 6.30 4.50
C ALA A 151 3.75 6.33 4.22
N LEU A 152 3.30 7.32 3.46
CA LEU A 152 1.95 7.38 2.94
C LEU A 152 1.87 6.51 1.68
N VAL A 153 1.03 5.48 1.71
CA VAL A 153 0.94 4.50 0.62
C VAL A 153 -0.49 4.30 0.13
N VAL A 154 -0.61 3.95 -1.14
CA VAL A 154 -1.88 3.55 -1.76
C VAL A 154 -1.76 2.13 -2.30
N PRO A 155 -2.67 1.22 -1.93
CA PRO A 155 -2.65 -0.16 -2.42
C PRO A 155 -3.11 -0.28 -3.87
N ILE A 156 -2.49 -1.22 -4.58
CA ILE A 156 -2.78 -1.57 -5.97
C ILE A 156 -3.53 -2.89 -6.02
N SER A 157 -4.59 -2.94 -6.83
CA SER A 157 -5.46 -4.09 -7.01
C SER A 157 -5.68 -4.40 -8.48
N LYS A 158 -6.05 -5.65 -8.79
CA LYS A 158 -6.45 -6.08 -10.13
C LYS A 158 -7.89 -5.65 -10.48
N GLY A 159 -8.72 -5.39 -9.47
CA GLY A 159 -10.12 -5.01 -9.66
C GLY A 159 -10.35 -3.50 -9.54
N ASN A 160 -11.33 -2.97 -10.27
CA ASN A 160 -11.72 -1.55 -10.23
C ASN A 160 -12.88 -1.24 -9.28
N LYS A 161 -13.44 -2.22 -8.57
CA LYS A 161 -14.56 -2.03 -7.62
C LYS A 161 -14.28 -0.93 -6.59
N ALA A 162 -15.19 0.03 -6.46
CA ALA A 162 -15.24 1.05 -5.39
C ALA A 162 -16.65 1.62 -5.27
N LYS A 163 -16.93 2.27 -4.14
CA LYS A 163 -18.18 3.00 -3.91
C LYS A 163 -18.24 4.27 -4.78
N ASP A 164 -17.14 5.02 -4.85
CA ASP A 164 -16.97 6.18 -5.74
C ASP A 164 -15.87 5.86 -6.75
N HIS A 165 -16.21 5.84 -8.04
CA HIS A 165 -15.27 5.54 -9.12
C HIS A 165 -14.13 6.56 -9.24
N ARG A 166 -14.32 7.80 -8.76
CA ARG A 166 -13.26 8.83 -8.72
C ARG A 166 -12.13 8.49 -7.74
N THR A 167 -12.36 7.53 -6.84
CA THR A 167 -11.37 7.05 -5.86
C THR A 167 -10.60 5.81 -6.33
N VAL A 168 -10.70 5.49 -7.63
CA VAL A 168 -9.99 4.38 -8.25
C VAL A 168 -9.33 4.86 -9.52
N VAL A 169 -8.01 4.73 -9.58
CA VAL A 169 -7.22 5.21 -10.71
C VAL A 169 -6.64 4.02 -11.46
N GLY A 170 -6.90 3.94 -12.77
CA GLY A 170 -6.23 2.99 -13.64
C GLY A 170 -4.75 3.34 -13.80
N ILE A 171 -3.87 2.37 -13.61
CA ILE A 171 -2.42 2.54 -13.71
C ILE A 171 -2.00 2.15 -15.13
N THR A 172 -1.27 3.04 -15.80
CA THR A 172 -0.84 2.86 -17.19
C THR A 172 0.65 2.51 -17.29
N SER A 173 1.45 2.88 -16.30
CA SER A 173 2.91 2.74 -16.33
C SER A 173 3.42 1.61 -15.43
N LEU A 174 2.62 0.56 -15.20
CA LEU A 174 3.04 -0.53 -14.33
C LEU A 174 4.16 -1.35 -15.00
N PRO A 175 5.28 -1.66 -14.29
CA PRO A 175 6.33 -2.49 -14.87
C PRO A 175 5.81 -3.89 -15.25
N PRO A 176 6.09 -4.38 -16.46
CA PRO A 176 5.52 -5.63 -16.97
C PRO A 176 6.13 -6.89 -16.33
N ASP A 177 7.30 -6.77 -15.71
CA ASP A 177 8.06 -7.88 -15.14
C ASP A 177 7.64 -8.28 -13.72
N LEU A 178 6.61 -7.64 -13.15
CA LEU A 178 6.17 -7.91 -11.78
C LEU A 178 5.50 -9.28 -11.64
N VAL A 179 5.93 -10.07 -10.63
CA VAL A 179 5.46 -11.46 -10.40
C VAL A 179 3.94 -11.57 -10.23
N THR A 180 3.32 -10.61 -9.55
CA THR A 180 1.89 -10.68 -9.17
C THR A 180 0.97 -9.91 -10.12
N PHE A 181 1.53 -8.97 -10.89
CA PHE A 181 0.77 -8.02 -11.71
C PHE A 181 1.30 -8.04 -13.14
N ASN A 182 1.16 -9.20 -13.77
CA ASN A 182 1.45 -9.44 -15.19
C ASN A 182 0.34 -8.98 -16.14
N ASN A 183 -0.74 -8.39 -15.60
CA ASN A 183 -1.93 -8.00 -16.35
C ASN A 183 -1.96 -6.47 -16.50
N PRO A 184 -2.13 -5.91 -17.71
CA PRO A 184 -2.00 -4.46 -17.96
C PRO A 184 -3.03 -3.59 -17.22
N ARG A 185 -4.11 -4.17 -16.70
CA ARG A 185 -5.17 -3.41 -16.00
C ARG A 185 -5.07 -3.58 -14.49
N CYS A 186 -4.36 -2.65 -13.87
CA CYS A 186 -4.25 -2.54 -12.43
C CYS A 186 -4.79 -1.18 -11.97
N PHE A 187 -5.27 -1.13 -10.74
CA PHE A 187 -5.96 0.02 -10.20
C PHE A 187 -5.43 0.40 -8.81
N ALA A 188 -5.10 1.67 -8.63
CA ALA A 188 -4.81 2.24 -7.31
C ALA A 188 -6.12 2.48 -6.55
N LYS A 189 -6.20 2.03 -5.29
CA LYS A 189 -7.37 2.16 -4.41
C LYS A 189 -7.19 3.32 -3.44
N THR A 190 -7.51 4.54 -3.88
CA THR A 190 -7.15 5.75 -3.14
C THR A 190 -7.96 5.94 -1.86
N ALA A 191 -9.19 5.39 -1.79
CA ALA A 191 -9.97 5.34 -0.56
C ALA A 191 -9.36 4.45 0.55
N ALA A 192 -8.40 3.57 0.20
CA ALA A 192 -7.66 2.74 1.15
C ALA A 192 -6.24 3.29 1.39
N ILE A 193 -6.06 4.60 1.27
CA ILE A 193 -4.79 5.25 1.61
C ILE A 193 -4.46 5.04 3.08
N SER A 194 -3.18 4.82 3.40
CA SER A 194 -2.76 4.58 4.78
C SER A 194 -1.32 5.03 5.01
N TYR A 195 -1.02 5.44 6.25
CA TYR A 195 0.35 5.55 6.73
C TYR A 195 0.84 4.18 7.20
N VAL A 196 2.01 3.77 6.74
CA VAL A 196 2.61 2.49 7.11
C VAL A 196 4.08 2.68 7.47
N SER A 197 4.52 2.01 8.53
CA SER A 197 5.95 1.97 8.87
C SER A 197 6.75 1.32 7.76
N GLY A 198 7.96 1.82 7.49
CA GLY A 198 8.89 1.19 6.55
C GLY A 198 9.31 -0.23 6.94
N HIS A 199 9.09 -0.67 8.20
CA HIS A 199 9.24 -2.07 8.62
C HIS A 199 8.19 -3.00 7.98
N ARG A 200 7.09 -2.44 7.50
CA ARG A 200 6.01 -3.17 6.81
C ARG A 200 6.17 -3.10 5.30
N LEU A 201 7.18 -2.39 4.81
CA LEU A 201 7.44 -2.17 3.40
C LEU A 201 8.63 -3.01 2.94
N PHE A 202 8.47 -3.63 1.79
CA PHE A 202 9.41 -4.57 1.22
C PHE A 202 9.62 -4.30 -0.26
N PRO A 203 10.83 -4.54 -0.78
CA PRO A 203 11.11 -4.68 -2.21
C PRO A 203 10.05 -5.49 -2.97
N VAL A 204 9.74 -5.05 -4.18
CA VAL A 204 8.86 -5.81 -5.09
C VAL A 204 9.57 -7.02 -5.68
N ARG A 205 8.78 -8.03 -6.06
CA ARG A 205 9.26 -9.20 -6.79
C ARG A 205 9.05 -9.04 -8.29
N PHE A 206 10.05 -9.44 -9.07
CA PHE A 206 10.00 -9.52 -10.52
C PHE A 206 10.40 -10.91 -11.02
N ASN A 207 9.93 -11.24 -12.22
CA ASN A 207 10.39 -12.40 -12.97
C ASN A 207 11.68 -12.02 -13.70
N THR A 208 12.74 -12.80 -13.53
CA THR A 208 13.95 -12.69 -14.33
C THR A 208 13.72 -13.28 -15.73
N ASP A 209 14.62 -12.99 -16.67
CA ASP A 209 14.59 -13.57 -18.02
C ASP A 209 14.66 -15.12 -18.00
N GLU A 210 15.24 -15.69 -16.94
CA GLU A 210 15.31 -17.13 -16.67
C GLU A 210 14.02 -17.71 -16.04
N GLY A 211 12.96 -16.90 -15.87
CA GLY A 211 11.70 -17.30 -15.23
C GLY A 211 11.78 -17.47 -13.71
N ARG A 212 12.89 -17.06 -13.09
CA ARG A 212 13.07 -17.12 -11.63
C ARG A 212 12.47 -15.88 -10.98
N ARG A 213 11.97 -16.03 -9.75
CA ARG A 213 11.43 -14.91 -8.96
C ARG A 213 12.56 -14.26 -8.17
N GLN A 214 12.77 -12.96 -8.35
CA GLN A 214 13.80 -12.21 -7.63
C GLN A 214 13.22 -10.92 -7.03
N TYR A 215 13.83 -10.44 -5.95
CA TYR A 215 13.49 -9.17 -5.32
C TYR A 215 14.33 -8.03 -5.90
N ASP A 216 13.68 -6.90 -6.20
CA ASP A 216 14.39 -5.68 -6.56
C ASP A 216 14.90 -4.96 -5.31
N TYR A 217 16.07 -5.39 -4.81
CA TYR A 217 16.72 -4.80 -3.64
C TYR A 217 17.17 -3.35 -3.84
N ARG A 218 17.28 -2.88 -5.09
CA ARG A 218 17.63 -1.50 -5.43
C ARG A 218 16.41 -0.59 -5.34
N VAL A 219 15.21 -1.19 -5.41
CA VAL A 219 13.92 -0.51 -5.28
C VAL A 219 13.77 0.55 -6.37
N GLU A 220 14.05 0.18 -7.60
CA GLU A 220 14.10 1.14 -8.72
C GLU A 220 12.72 1.31 -9.38
N LYS A 221 11.86 0.30 -9.28
CA LYS A 221 10.53 0.30 -9.90
C LYS A 221 9.63 1.43 -9.37
N LYS A 222 9.17 2.28 -10.28
CA LYS A 222 8.31 3.45 -10.02
C LYS A 222 7.22 3.55 -11.08
N LEU A 223 6.11 4.17 -10.70
CA LEU A 223 5.12 4.67 -11.64
C LEU A 223 5.58 5.99 -12.28
N SER A 224 5.00 6.32 -13.43
CA SER A 224 5.18 7.60 -14.11
C SER A 224 4.66 8.74 -13.23
N ASN A 225 5.14 9.96 -13.48
CA ASN A 225 4.65 11.13 -12.76
C ASN A 225 3.14 11.34 -13.00
N ASP A 226 2.65 11.07 -14.22
CA ASP A 226 1.24 11.25 -14.56
C ASP A 226 0.32 10.33 -13.75
N ASP A 227 0.67 9.04 -13.67
CA ASP A 227 -0.07 8.09 -12.83
C ASP A 227 -0.05 8.54 -11.36
N VAL A 228 1.10 8.99 -10.86
CA VAL A 228 1.23 9.48 -9.47
C VAL A 228 0.39 10.73 -9.22
N VAL A 229 0.35 11.67 -10.17
CA VAL A 229 -0.48 12.89 -10.07
C VAL A 229 -1.96 12.52 -10.05
N ASN A 230 -2.40 11.63 -10.94
CA ASN A 230 -3.78 11.16 -11.00
C ASN A 230 -4.18 10.45 -9.69
N ILE A 231 -3.29 9.61 -9.16
CA ILE A 231 -3.49 8.96 -7.86
C ILE A 231 -3.63 10.01 -6.75
N LYS A 232 -2.79 11.05 -6.72
CA LYS A 232 -2.90 12.13 -5.73
C LYS A 232 -4.21 12.90 -5.83
N LYS A 233 -4.67 13.25 -7.03
CA LYS A 233 -5.99 13.88 -7.23
C LYS A 233 -7.11 13.01 -6.66
N ALA A 234 -7.12 11.72 -7.00
CA ALA A 234 -8.11 10.78 -6.50
C ALA A 234 -8.00 10.51 -4.99
N VAL A 235 -6.82 10.63 -4.39
CA VAL A 235 -6.64 10.64 -2.93
C VAL A 235 -7.30 11.85 -2.31
N PHE A 236 -7.08 13.04 -2.88
CA PHE A 236 -7.73 14.27 -2.41
C PHE A 236 -9.26 14.13 -2.44
N THR A 237 -9.83 13.59 -3.51
CA THR A 237 -11.27 13.29 -3.59
C THR A 237 -11.68 12.30 -2.50
N ALA A 238 -10.90 11.23 -2.29
CA ALA A 238 -11.22 10.20 -1.29
C ALA A 238 -11.24 10.72 0.17
N VAL A 239 -10.43 11.72 0.49
CA VAL A 239 -10.41 12.37 1.82
C VAL A 239 -11.37 13.56 1.93
N GLY A 240 -12.28 13.75 0.97
CA GLY A 240 -13.28 14.82 0.97
C GLY A 240 -12.77 16.19 0.48
N GLY A 241 -11.56 16.25 -0.07
CA GLY A 241 -10.94 17.46 -0.62
C GLY A 241 -11.41 17.86 -2.03
N ASP A 242 -12.50 17.27 -2.54
CA ASP A 242 -12.99 17.48 -3.91
C ASP A 242 -13.28 18.95 -4.22
N ASN A 243 -13.87 19.67 -3.26
CA ASN A 243 -14.18 21.10 -3.43
C ASN A 243 -12.91 21.96 -3.56
N ILE A 244 -11.86 21.61 -2.82
CA ILE A 244 -10.57 22.31 -2.90
C ILE A 244 -9.94 22.04 -4.27
N LEU A 245 -9.97 20.79 -4.74
CA LEU A 245 -9.45 20.43 -6.05
C LEU A 245 -10.14 21.21 -7.18
N ARG A 246 -11.48 21.26 -7.18
CA ARG A 246 -12.26 22.04 -8.16
C ARG A 246 -11.96 23.53 -8.10
N SER A 247 -11.78 24.08 -6.88
CA SER A 247 -11.41 25.48 -6.73
C SER A 247 -10.01 25.78 -7.28
N ILE A 248 -9.08 24.85 -7.19
CA ILE A 248 -7.74 24.98 -7.79
C ILE A 248 -7.85 24.92 -9.30
N GLU A 249 -8.54 23.92 -9.85
CA GLU A 249 -8.70 23.75 -11.31
C GLU A 249 -9.41 24.97 -11.94
N SER A 250 -10.44 25.52 -11.30
CA SER A 250 -11.09 26.76 -11.77
C SER A 250 -10.17 27.99 -11.72
N LYS A 251 -9.25 28.05 -10.75
CA LYS A 251 -8.26 29.13 -10.68
C LYS A 251 -7.17 28.97 -11.74
N ASP A 252 -6.75 27.74 -12.03
CA ASP A 252 -5.80 27.47 -13.10
C ASP A 252 -6.37 27.88 -14.47
N GLU A 253 -7.65 27.57 -14.75
CA GLU A 253 -8.34 28.04 -15.96
C GLU A 253 -8.40 29.58 -16.07
N GLN A 254 -8.63 30.28 -14.95
CA GLN A 254 -8.61 31.75 -14.92
C GLN A 254 -7.21 32.31 -15.18
N ILE A 255 -6.17 31.67 -14.62
CA ILE A 255 -4.77 32.06 -14.85
C ILE A 255 -4.42 31.89 -16.33
N ASP A 256 -4.81 30.78 -16.94
CA ASP A 256 -4.56 30.52 -18.36
C ASP A 256 -5.28 31.54 -19.26
N ALA A 257 -6.53 31.89 -18.95
CA ALA A 257 -7.27 32.93 -19.65
C ALA A 257 -6.58 34.31 -19.54
N LEU A 258 -6.16 34.71 -18.34
CA LEU A 258 -5.45 35.96 -18.10
C LEU A 258 -4.09 36.00 -18.82
N ASN A 259 -3.35 34.88 -18.85
CA ASN A 259 -2.10 34.77 -19.59
C ASN A 259 -2.33 34.93 -21.12
N GLY A 260 -3.44 34.41 -21.63
CA GLY A 260 -3.88 34.65 -23.00
C GLY A 260 -4.13 36.14 -23.29
N GLU A 261 -4.85 36.83 -22.41
CA GLU A 261 -5.09 38.27 -22.54
C GLU A 261 -3.80 39.10 -22.48
N ILE A 262 -2.88 38.77 -21.56
CA ILE A 262 -1.57 39.42 -21.45
C ILE A 262 -0.81 39.27 -22.77
N THR A 263 -0.84 38.09 -23.37
CA THR A 263 -0.18 37.83 -24.66
C THR A 263 -0.74 38.73 -25.77
N ILE A 264 -2.07 38.86 -25.84
CA ILE A 264 -2.74 39.74 -26.82
C ILE A 264 -2.37 41.22 -26.58
N LYS A 265 -2.43 41.69 -25.33
CA LYS A 265 -2.09 43.07 -24.98
C LYS A 265 -0.63 43.38 -25.28
N ASN A 266 0.29 42.46 -24.98
CA ASN A 266 1.71 42.61 -25.31
C ASN A 266 1.95 42.71 -26.83
N ASN A 267 1.26 41.89 -27.62
CA ASN A 267 1.34 42.00 -29.08
C ASN A 267 0.79 43.35 -29.58
N ARG A 268 -0.29 43.85 -28.98
CA ARG A 268 -0.84 45.17 -29.33
C ARG A 268 0.13 46.30 -28.98
N ILE A 269 0.76 46.26 -27.81
CA ILE A 269 1.79 47.23 -27.40
C ILE A 269 2.96 47.21 -28.38
N LYS A 270 3.44 46.02 -28.77
CA LYS A 270 4.50 45.90 -29.79
C LYS A 270 4.11 46.56 -31.12
N CYS A 271 2.90 46.32 -31.63
CA CYS A 271 2.43 46.95 -32.86
C CYS A 271 2.30 48.48 -32.73
N LEU A 272 1.81 48.98 -31.60
CA LEU A 272 1.69 50.42 -31.36
C LEU A 272 3.06 51.09 -31.24
N ASN A 273 4.03 50.45 -30.59
CA ASN A 273 5.40 50.95 -30.50
C ASN A 273 6.07 51.03 -31.87
N ALA A 274 5.84 50.03 -32.74
CA ALA A 274 6.32 50.09 -34.13
C ALA A 274 5.72 51.26 -34.90
N LYS A 275 4.40 51.45 -34.84
CA LYS A 275 3.73 52.60 -35.47
C LYS A 275 4.19 53.96 -34.92
N ASN A 276 4.40 54.04 -33.60
CA ASN A 276 4.93 55.26 -33.00
C ASN A 276 6.33 55.56 -33.51
N ALA A 277 7.19 54.55 -33.68
CA ALA A 277 8.53 54.73 -34.26
C ALA A 277 8.45 55.25 -35.70
N GLU A 278 7.58 54.66 -36.54
CA GLU A 278 7.33 55.12 -37.91
C GLU A 278 6.87 56.59 -37.95
N LEU A 279 5.92 56.96 -37.08
CA LEU A 279 5.42 58.34 -36.99
C LEU A 279 6.51 59.32 -36.55
N TRP A 280 7.37 58.92 -35.60
CA TRP A 280 8.52 59.73 -35.19
C TRP A 280 9.50 59.97 -36.34
N GLU A 281 9.81 58.93 -37.12
CA GLU A 281 10.68 59.02 -38.29
C GLU A 281 10.11 59.98 -39.34
N MET A 282 8.81 59.87 -39.64
CA MET A 282 8.12 60.81 -40.54
C MET A 282 8.21 62.25 -40.02
N LEU A 283 8.00 62.47 -38.71
CA LEU A 283 8.03 63.81 -38.13
C LEU A 283 9.44 64.43 -38.21
N GLU A 284 10.48 63.64 -37.99
CA GLU A 284 11.87 64.06 -38.21
C GLU A 284 12.14 64.44 -39.67
N GLU A 285 11.57 63.71 -40.62
CA GLU A 285 11.68 64.04 -42.05
C GLU A 285 10.99 65.37 -42.41
N TYR A 286 9.81 65.64 -41.85
CA TYR A 286 9.06 66.90 -42.07
C TYR A 286 9.69 68.13 -41.40
N THR A 287 10.55 67.94 -40.41
CA THR A 287 11.17 69.04 -39.65
C THR A 287 12.59 69.38 -40.13
N LYS A 288 13.10 68.66 -41.14
CA LYS A 288 14.32 69.00 -41.89
C LYS A 288 14.02 69.94 -43.06
#